data_AF-A0A382ZTS0-F1
#
_entry.id   AF-A0A382ZTS0-F1
#
_cell.length_a   1.000
_cell.length_b   1.000
_cell.length_c   1.000
_cell.angle_alpha   90.00
_cell.angle_beta   90.00
_cell.angle_gamma   90.00
#
_symmetry.space_group_name_H-M   'P 1'
#
loop_
_entity.id
_entity.type
_entity.pdbx_description
1 polymer ?
#
loop_
_entity_poly.entity_id
_entity_poly.type
_entity_poly.pdbx_seq_one_letter_code
_entity_poly.pdbx_strand_id
1 'polypeptide(L)' 'MREQTVLILGGYGGAGKALAELLLKETKLRLLIGGRNPAKAEAFADELNA' A
#
# COMPACT_ATOMS: atom_id res chain seq x y z
N MET A 1 -19.33 -7.43 6.94
CA MET A 1 -18.64 -6.13 7.02
C MET A 1 -18.21 -5.75 5.61
N ARG A 2 -18.29 -4.46 5.21
CA ARG A 2 -17.81 -4.03 3.88
C ARG A 2 -16.28 -4.11 3.84
N GLU A 3 -15.73 -4.63 2.76
CA GLU A 3 -14.30 -4.60 2.50
C GLU A 3 -13.85 -3.13 2.38
N GLN A 4 -12.93 -2.71 3.25
CA GLN A 4 -12.43 -1.34 3.24
C GLN A 4 -11.29 -1.22 2.23
N THR A 5 -11.35 -0.20 1.38
CA THR A 5 -10.28 0.10 0.41
C THR A 5 -9.63 1.42 0.77
N VAL A 6 -8.30 1.45 0.85
CA VAL A 6 -7.49 2.63 1.17
C VAL A 6 -6.50 2.90 0.05
N LEU A 7 -6.37 4.15 -0.37
CA LEU A 7 -5.33 4.61 -1.30
C LEU A 7 -4.28 5.41 -0.53
N ILE A 8 -3.01 5.02 -0.65
CA ILE A 8 -1.87 5.80 -0.14
C ILE A 8 -1.12 6.43 -1.30
N LEU A 9 -1.10 7.76 -1.35
CA LEU A 9 -0.24 8.52 -2.25
C LEU A 9 1.16 8.64 -1.63
N GLY A 10 2.19 8.32 -2.42
CA GLY A 10 3.56 8.20 -1.92
C GLY A 10 3.79 6.94 -1.10
N GLY A 11 2.99 5.88 -1.31
CA GLY A 11 3.03 4.65 -0.53
C GLY A 11 4.36 3.88 -0.59
N TYR A 12 5.17 4.06 -1.63
CA TYR A 12 6.52 3.48 -1.73
C TYR A 12 7.64 4.40 -1.17
N GLY A 13 7.30 5.54 -0.57
CA GLY A 13 8.25 6.43 0.12
C GLY A 13 8.46 6.02 1.58
N GLY A 14 9.36 6.69 2.32
CA GLY A 14 9.73 6.29 3.69
C GLY A 14 8.54 6.13 4.65
N ALA A 15 7.75 7.17 4.86
CA ALA A 15 6.58 7.10 5.74
C ALA A 15 5.43 6.28 5.14
N GLY A 16 5.20 6.38 3.83
CA GLY A 16 4.15 5.64 3.14
C GLY A 16 4.32 4.14 3.22
N LYS A 17 5.57 3.66 3.12
CA LYS A 17 5.92 2.23 3.18
C LYS A 17 5.60 1.66 4.55
N ALA A 18 6.10 2.31 5.61
CA ALA A 18 5.83 1.90 6.98
C ALA A 18 4.31 1.89 7.30
N LEU A 19 3.57 2.88 6.79
CA LEU A 19 2.12 2.93 6.97
C LEU A 19 1.39 1.80 6.21
N ALA A 20 1.80 1.51 4.98
CA ALA A 20 1.23 0.44 4.16
C ALA A 20 1.40 -0.92 4.84
N GLU A 21 2.61 -1.22 5.31
CA GLU A 21 2.94 -2.47 6.02
C GLU A 21 2.13 -2.60 7.32
N LEU A 22 2.03 -1.54 8.11
CA LEU A 22 1.29 -1.57 9.37
C LEU A 22 -0.21 -1.76 9.14
N LEU A 23 -0.80 -1.08 8.14
CA LEU A 23 -2.23 -1.21 7.83
C LEU A 23 -2.60 -2.64 7.41
N LEU A 24 -1.79 -3.27 6.56
CA LEU A 24 -2.03 -4.65 6.12
C LEU A 24 -1.81 -5.66 7.24
N LYS A 25 -0.89 -5.39 8.17
CA LYS A 25 -0.65 -6.24 9.34
C LYS A 25 -1.80 -6.20 10.34
N GLU A 26 -2.30 -5.00 10.64
CA GLU A 26 -3.24 -4.79 11.75
C GLU A 26 -4.71 -4.86 11.32
N THR A 27 -5.00 -4.84 10.01
CA THR A 27 -6.37 -4.80 9.50
C THR A 27 -6.56 -5.68 8.27
N LYS A 28 -7.81 -6.11 8.04
CA LYS A 28 -8.22 -6.78 6.80
C LYS A 28 -8.81 -5.75 5.84
N LEU A 29 -7.95 -5.13 5.05
CA LEU A 29 -8.32 -4.14 4.04
C LEU A 29 -7.65 -4.41 2.70
N ARG A 30 -8.16 -3.77 1.66
CA ARG A 30 -7.52 -3.67 0.36
C ARG A 30 -6.74 -2.36 0.29
N LEU A 31 -5.44 -2.45 -0.02
CA LEU A 31 -4.57 -1.29 -0.13
C LEU A 31 -4.24 -1.00 -1.60
N LEU A 32 -4.30 0.27 -1.99
CA LEU A 32 -3.86 0.76 -3.29
C LEU A 32 -2.66 1.69 -3.08
N ILE A 33 -1.58 1.46 -3.82
CA ILE A 33 -0.37 2.28 -3.78
C ILE A 33 -0.37 3.22 -4.99
N GLY A 34 -0.37 4.52 -4.74
CA GLY A 34 -0.26 5.56 -5.77
C GLY A 34 1.03 6.36 -5.64
N GLY A 35 1.59 6.79 -6.77
CA GLY A 35 2.75 7.69 -6.78
C GLY A 35 3.12 8.16 -8.18
N ARG A 36 4.19 8.95 -8.27
CA ARG A 36 4.66 9.57 -9.52
C ARG A 36 5.32 8.58 -10.48
N ASN A 37 5.83 7.45 -9.98
CA ASN A 37 6.45 6.42 -10.78
C ASN A 37 5.61 5.14 -10.66
N PRO A 38 4.86 4.74 -11.71
CA PRO A 38 3.98 3.58 -11.67
C PRO A 38 4.73 2.27 -11.46
N ALA A 39 5.91 2.09 -12.09
CA ALA A 39 6.70 0.87 -11.93
C ALA A 39 7.19 0.66 -10.49
N LYS A 40 7.53 1.75 -9.77
CA LYS A 40 7.87 1.66 -8.33
C LYS A 40 6.66 1.33 -7.47
N ALA A 41 5.47 1.83 -7.83
CA ALA A 41 4.25 1.51 -7.11
C ALA A 41 3.84 0.05 -7.31
N GLU A 42 3.96 -0.46 -8.54
CA GLU A 42 3.71 -1.86 -8.90
C GLU A 42 4.67 -2.80 -8.17
N ALA A 43 5.98 -2.57 -8.26
CA ALA A 43 6.98 -3.38 -7.56
C ALA A 43 6.73 -3.42 -6.04
N PHE A 44 6.36 -2.29 -5.43
CA PHE A 44 6.04 -2.26 -4.01
C PHE A 44 4.72 -2.97 -3.68
N ALA A 45 3.72 -2.92 -4.56
CA ALA A 45 2.49 -3.68 -4.38
C ALA A 45 2.74 -5.19 -4.49
N ASP A 46 3.63 -5.63 -5.39
CA ASP A 46 4.04 -7.03 -5.50
C ASP A 46 4.77 -7.51 -4.24
N GLU A 47 5.68 -6.69 -3.68
CA GLU A 47 6.33 -6.97 -2.39
C GLU A 47 5.32 -7.19 -1.25
N LEU A 48 4.22 -6.44 -1.23
CA LEU A 48 3.19 -6.54 -0.19
C LEU A 48 2.22 -7.72 -0.40
N ASN A 49 2.14 -8.28 -1.61
CA ASN A 49 1.28 -9.42 -1.94
C ASN A 49 2.01 -10.78 -1.87
N ALA A 50 3.33 -10.78 -1.66
CA ALA A 50 4.15 -11.98 -1.50
C ALA A 50 3.89 -12.67 -0.14
#